data_AF-A0A1G8CGY7-F1
#
_entry.id   AF-A0A1G8CGY7-F1
#
_cell.length_a   1.000
_cell.length_b   1.000
_cell.length_c   1.000
_cell.angle_alpha   90.00
_cell.angle_beta   90.00
_cell.angle_gamma   90.00
#
_symmetry.space_group_name_H-M   'P 1'
#
loop_
_entity.id
_entity.type
_entity.pdbx_description
1 polymer ?
#
loop_
_entity_poly.entity_id
_entity_poly.type
_entity_poly.pdbx_seq_one_letter_code
_entity_poly.pdbx_strand_id
1 'polypeptide(L)'
;MSIKKCVITKGIYLDKELRLLVSFDEKDKPLDIFNLDVTKVGVVCEATVEKVLNDIDACILKLSTGDKGFIEKRKLKPDFFIERHSDKKLVCQSDRFLVQISQDKKGTKPYSCNFIKDNSTSGYRDFIDFFIEKFADKDCEIVSDLDEIISKNLNIRAYTDESFSLWQLFDLTKLLDNVTLKVAYIKNGGNIVIESTEAMTVIDVNSGKNGGKGSPMETNRQALEEIAAQLRLRSISGIIIIDLLKVSNKEEDKLIEIAKDAFKDDYSNVTIHGFTNLGLMEITRSRLFSPIIL
;
A
#
# COMPACT_ATOMS: atom_id res chain seq x y z
N MET A 1 -5.83 -14.08 -1.55
CA MET A 1 -4.60 -14.18 -0.77
C MET A 1 -4.95 -13.58 0.56
N SER A 2 -5.08 -14.45 1.56
CA SER A 2 -5.59 -14.13 2.89
C SER A 2 -4.42 -13.72 3.77
N ILE A 3 -4.61 -12.72 4.64
CA ILE A 3 -3.56 -12.26 5.55
C ILE A 3 -3.75 -13.00 6.87
N LYS A 4 -2.91 -14.01 7.10
CA LYS A 4 -3.00 -14.91 8.27
C LYS A 4 -2.08 -14.54 9.40
N LYS A 5 -1.04 -13.75 9.14
CA LYS A 5 -0.12 -13.31 10.18
C LYS A 5 0.36 -11.89 9.89
N CYS A 6 0.48 -11.08 10.94
CA CYS A 6 1.12 -9.77 10.90
C CYS A 6 2.23 -9.72 11.96
N VAL A 7 3.44 -9.38 11.53
CA VAL A 7 4.59 -9.14 12.40
C VAL A 7 4.84 -7.65 12.44
N ILE A 8 4.85 -7.09 13.65
CA ILE A 8 5.10 -5.68 13.89
C ILE A 8 6.33 -5.58 14.78
N THR A 9 7.41 -4.98 14.27
CA THR A 9 8.69 -4.96 14.97
C THR A 9 9.53 -3.77 14.51
N LYS A 10 10.70 -3.62 15.11
CA LYS A 10 11.70 -2.65 14.70
C LYS A 10 13.07 -3.29 14.52
N GLY A 11 13.90 -2.68 13.71
CA GLY A 11 15.27 -3.13 13.50
C GLY A 11 16.09 -2.11 12.73
N ILE A 12 17.39 -2.38 12.63
CA ILE A 12 18.34 -1.51 11.93
C ILE A 12 18.48 -2.00 10.49
N TYR A 13 18.26 -1.09 9.54
CA TYR A 13 18.49 -1.30 8.12
C TYR A 13 19.19 -0.07 7.54
N LEU A 14 20.34 -0.26 6.88
CA LEU A 14 21.16 0.83 6.31
C LEU A 14 21.38 2.00 7.31
N ASP A 15 21.83 1.67 8.52
CA ASP A 15 22.11 2.60 9.62
C ASP A 15 20.91 3.42 10.14
N LYS A 16 19.68 3.04 9.78
CA LYS A 16 18.46 3.64 10.32
C LYS A 16 17.64 2.61 11.08
N GLU A 17 17.07 3.02 12.21
CA GLU A 17 16.02 2.25 12.86
C GLU A 17 14.72 2.40 12.05
N LEU A 18 14.12 1.29 11.65
CA LEU A 18 12.85 1.24 10.96
C LEU A 18 11.83 0.49 11.82
N ARG A 19 10.59 0.99 11.85
CA ARG A 19 9.44 0.26 12.40
C ARG A 19 8.60 -0.28 11.26
N LEU A 20 8.40 -1.60 11.22
CA LEU A 20 7.71 -2.26 10.13
C LEU A 20 6.47 -3.01 10.61
N LEU A 21 5.44 -3.01 9.77
CA LEU A 21 4.41 -4.05 9.75
C LEU A 21 4.61 -4.88 8.49
N VAL A 22 4.80 -6.19 8.66
CA VAL A 22 4.89 -7.16 7.56
C VAL A 22 3.76 -8.17 7.69
N SER A 23 2.99 -8.35 6.63
CA SER A 23 1.89 -9.32 6.57
C SER A 23 2.32 -10.59 5.83
N PHE A 24 1.75 -11.73 6.19
CA PHE A 24 2.07 -13.04 5.64
C PHE A 24 0.80 -13.86 5.35
N ASP A 25 0.89 -14.75 4.36
CA ASP A 25 -0.15 -15.75 4.08
C ASP A 25 -0.02 -16.99 4.99
N GLU A 26 -0.87 -18.01 4.77
CA GLU A 26 -0.86 -19.24 5.57
C GLU A 26 0.42 -20.08 5.45
N LYS A 27 1.33 -19.74 4.53
CA LYS A 27 2.61 -20.43 4.30
C LYS A 27 3.81 -19.59 4.71
N ASP A 28 3.58 -18.53 5.51
CA ASP A 28 4.59 -17.55 5.90
C ASP A 28 5.26 -16.86 4.70
N LYS A 29 4.57 -16.77 3.55
CA LYS A 29 5.04 -15.94 2.44
C LYS A 29 4.69 -14.47 2.73
N PRO A 30 5.67 -13.54 2.67
CA PRO A 30 5.38 -12.13 2.88
C PRO A 30 4.49 -11.58 1.76
N LEU A 31 3.52 -10.76 2.14
CA LEU A 31 2.52 -10.18 1.25
C LEU A 31 2.68 -8.67 1.12
N ASP A 32 2.82 -7.98 2.25
CA ASP A 32 2.93 -6.52 2.32
C ASP A 32 4.00 -6.13 3.34
N ILE A 33 4.64 -4.99 3.11
CA ILE A 33 5.59 -4.37 4.03
C ILE A 33 5.23 -2.89 4.12
N PHE A 34 5.08 -2.38 5.33
CA PHE A 34 4.80 -0.97 5.58
C PHE A 34 5.80 -0.40 6.56
N ASN A 35 6.42 0.72 6.18
CA ASN A 35 7.20 1.54 7.09
C ASN A 35 6.25 2.42 7.92
N LEU A 36 6.13 2.10 9.20
CA LEU A 36 5.23 2.74 10.16
C LEU A 36 5.63 4.18 10.48
N ASP A 37 6.85 4.58 10.13
CA ASP A 37 7.33 5.97 10.26
C ASP A 37 6.90 6.86 9.07
N VAL A 38 6.43 6.24 7.99
CA VAL A 38 6.08 6.94 6.74
C VAL A 38 4.57 7.07 6.56
N THR A 39 3.85 5.95 6.68
CA THR A 39 2.40 5.93 6.45
C THR A 39 1.67 6.64 7.59
N LYS A 40 0.72 7.51 7.23
CA LYS A 40 -0.19 8.12 8.20
C LYS A 40 -1.64 7.74 7.94
N VAL A 41 -1.90 6.81 7.02
CA VAL A 41 -3.26 6.32 6.77
C VAL A 41 -3.85 5.74 8.05
N GLY A 42 -5.12 6.06 8.32
CA GLY A 42 -5.81 5.66 9.54
C GLY A 42 -5.67 6.64 10.70
N VAL A 43 -4.66 7.52 10.68
CA VAL A 43 -4.48 8.54 11.71
C VAL A 43 -5.68 9.49 11.74
N VAL A 44 -6.26 9.63 12.93
CA VAL A 44 -7.32 10.60 13.21
C VAL A 44 -6.70 11.85 13.84
N CYS A 45 -7.01 13.02 13.29
CA CYS A 45 -6.50 14.28 13.80
C CYS A 45 -7.48 15.44 13.57
N GLU A 46 -7.26 16.53 14.29
CA GLU A 46 -7.94 17.79 13.98
C GLU A 46 -7.32 18.43 12.76
N ALA A 47 -8.18 19.01 11.91
CA ALA A 47 -7.79 19.77 10.74
C ALA A 47 -8.34 21.19 10.86
N THR A 48 -7.54 22.16 10.44
CA THR A 48 -7.97 23.54 10.21
C THR A 48 -7.96 23.83 8.72
N VAL A 49 -9.03 24.44 8.20
CA VAL A 49 -9.08 24.84 6.79
C VAL A 49 -8.11 25.99 6.53
N GLU A 50 -7.03 25.70 5.80
CA GLU A 50 -6.02 26.70 5.39
C GLU A 50 -6.50 27.46 4.15
N LYS A 51 -7.09 26.75 3.18
CA LYS A 51 -7.57 27.33 1.92
C LYS A 51 -8.75 26.56 1.34
N VAL A 52 -9.77 27.28 0.89
CA VAL A 52 -10.87 26.71 0.10
C VAL A 52 -10.55 26.85 -1.38
N LEU A 53 -10.64 25.75 -2.12
CA LEU A 53 -10.37 25.66 -3.55
C LEU A 53 -11.69 25.40 -4.29
N ASN A 54 -12.31 26.45 -4.82
CA ASN A 54 -13.63 26.33 -5.44
C ASN A 54 -13.60 25.62 -6.79
N ASP A 55 -12.53 25.81 -7.58
CA ASP A 55 -12.42 25.25 -8.94
C ASP A 55 -12.38 23.72 -8.97
N ILE A 56 -11.95 23.10 -7.86
CA ILE A 56 -11.87 21.64 -7.70
C ILE A 56 -12.73 21.12 -6.56
N ASP A 57 -13.65 21.95 -6.07
CA ASP A 57 -14.57 21.67 -4.97
C ASP A 57 -13.94 20.99 -3.74
N ALA A 58 -12.87 21.59 -3.21
CA ALA A 58 -12.09 20.99 -2.14
C ALA A 58 -11.49 22.02 -1.16
N CYS A 59 -10.84 21.53 -0.10
CA CYS A 59 -10.11 22.32 0.88
C CYS A 59 -8.69 21.78 1.08
N ILE A 60 -7.73 22.68 1.26
CA ILE A 60 -6.42 22.40 1.83
C ILE A 60 -6.52 22.59 3.34
N LEU A 61 -6.00 21.61 4.07
CA LEU A 61 -6.04 21.54 5.52
C LEU A 61 -4.64 21.67 6.10
N LYS A 62 -4.53 22.34 7.24
CA LYS A 62 -3.41 22.20 8.17
C LYS A 62 -3.81 21.16 9.21
N LEU A 63 -3.13 20.02 9.22
CA LEU A 63 -3.39 18.94 10.18
C LEU A 63 -2.67 19.23 11.50
N SER A 64 -3.24 18.82 12.63
CA SER A 64 -2.59 18.97 13.93
C SER A 64 -1.29 18.15 14.06
N THR A 65 -1.09 17.17 13.17
CA THR A 65 0.17 16.42 13.01
C THR A 65 1.31 17.26 12.40
N GLY A 66 1.02 18.46 11.91
CA GLY A 66 1.98 19.36 11.23
C GLY A 66 2.00 19.24 9.71
N ASP A 67 1.34 18.23 9.14
CA ASP A 67 1.27 18.03 7.68
C ASP A 67 0.13 18.82 7.02
N LYS A 68 0.16 18.88 5.69
CA LYS A 68 -0.96 19.34 4.86
C LYS A 68 -1.89 18.18 4.50
N GLY A 69 -3.19 18.43 4.59
CA GLY A 69 -4.26 17.54 4.15
C GLY A 69 -5.07 18.13 2.99
N PHE A 70 -5.86 17.28 2.35
CA PHE A 70 -6.80 17.63 1.30
C PHE A 70 -8.13 16.89 1.52
N ILE A 71 -9.25 17.59 1.39
CA ILE A 71 -10.58 17.01 1.49
C ILE A 71 -11.52 17.62 0.46
N GLU A 72 -12.26 16.77 -0.25
CA GLU A 72 -13.32 17.21 -1.16
C GLU A 72 -14.51 17.72 -0.35
N LYS A 73 -15.14 18.81 -0.78
CA LYS A 73 -16.25 19.43 -0.04
C LYS A 73 -17.45 18.48 0.12
N ARG A 74 -17.71 17.61 -0.85
CA ARG A 74 -18.76 16.57 -0.77
C ARG A 74 -18.61 15.63 0.42
N LYS A 75 -17.42 15.51 1.02
CA LYS A 75 -17.17 14.68 2.21
C LYS A 75 -17.47 15.42 3.52
N LEU A 76 -17.57 16.76 3.50
CA LEU A 76 -17.74 17.58 4.70
C LEU A 76 -19.16 17.48 5.24
N LYS A 77 -19.26 17.50 6.58
CA LYS A 77 -20.55 17.54 7.30
C LYS A 77 -20.50 18.67 8.35
N PRO A 78 -20.91 19.89 7.99
CA PRO A 78 -20.77 21.09 8.83
C PRO A 78 -21.37 20.97 10.23
N ASP A 79 -22.42 20.17 10.40
CA ASP A 79 -23.10 19.94 11.68
C ASP A 79 -22.18 19.31 12.75
N PHE A 80 -21.05 18.73 12.33
CA PHE A 80 -20.07 18.09 13.21
C PHE A 80 -18.73 18.84 13.24
N PHE A 81 -18.70 20.10 12.81
CA PHE A 81 -17.49 20.90 12.92
C PHE A 81 -17.23 21.25 14.39
N ILE A 82 -15.96 21.25 14.78
CA ILE A 82 -15.51 21.68 16.10
C ILE A 82 -15.68 23.20 16.22
N GLU A 83 -15.31 23.93 15.16
CA GLU A 83 -15.38 25.38 15.11
C GLU A 83 -15.84 25.84 13.72
N ARG A 84 -16.83 26.74 13.70
CA ARG A 84 -17.39 27.31 12.47
C ARG A 84 -17.26 28.83 12.48
N HIS A 85 -16.85 29.38 11.34
CA HIS A 85 -16.68 30.81 11.11
C HIS A 85 -17.70 31.38 10.11
N SER A 86 -18.60 30.54 9.58
CA SER A 86 -19.69 30.99 8.72
C SER A 86 -20.89 30.05 8.78
N ASP A 87 -22.08 30.64 8.97
CA ASP A 87 -23.36 29.92 8.89
C ASP A 87 -23.91 29.84 7.46
N LYS A 88 -23.39 30.67 6.54
CA LYS A 88 -23.87 30.75 5.15
C LYS A 88 -23.08 29.86 4.20
N LYS A 89 -21.79 29.66 4.47
CA LYS A 89 -20.91 28.85 3.62
C LYS A 89 -20.87 27.42 4.15
N LEU A 90 -20.75 26.45 3.24
CA LEU A 90 -20.50 25.04 3.60
C LEU A 90 -19.21 24.91 4.43
N VAL A 91 -18.18 25.67 4.05
CA VAL A 91 -16.87 25.69 4.71
C VAL A 91 -16.16 27.00 4.37
N CYS A 92 -15.37 27.52 5.30
CA CYS A 92 -14.51 28.68 5.11
C CYS A 92 -13.17 28.51 5.83
N GLN A 93 -12.25 29.43 5.57
CA GLN A 93 -10.93 29.43 6.20
C GLN A 93 -11.08 29.50 7.72
N SER A 94 -10.18 28.83 8.43
CA SER A 94 -10.16 28.67 9.89
C SER A 94 -11.22 27.75 10.49
N ASP A 95 -12.19 27.23 9.72
CA ASP A 95 -13.06 26.17 10.21
C ASP A 95 -12.26 24.94 10.67
N ARG A 96 -12.71 24.30 11.74
CA ARG A 96 -12.03 23.15 12.35
C ARG A 96 -12.95 21.96 12.48
N PHE A 97 -12.41 20.78 12.20
CA PHE A 97 -13.12 19.51 12.30
C PHE A 97 -12.15 18.33 12.38
N LEU A 98 -12.67 17.15 12.73
CA LEU A 98 -11.90 15.90 12.75
C LEU A 98 -11.83 15.29 11.35
N VAL A 99 -10.65 14.78 11.02
CA VAL A 99 -10.41 14.01 9.80
C VAL A 99 -9.64 12.73 10.09
N GLN A 100 -9.86 11.74 9.24
CA GLN A 100 -9.00 10.59 9.10
C GLN A 100 -8.17 10.72 7.83
N ILE A 101 -6.87 10.44 7.91
CA ILE A 101 -6.05 10.30 6.71
C ILE A 101 -6.44 9.01 6.00
N SER A 102 -6.88 9.11 4.75
CA SER A 102 -7.33 7.98 3.93
C SER A 102 -6.31 7.57 2.86
N GLN A 103 -5.36 8.44 2.55
CA GLN A 103 -4.33 8.18 1.55
C GLN A 103 -3.08 8.99 1.88
N ASP A 104 -1.92 8.36 1.71
CA ASP A 104 -0.63 9.02 1.85
C ASP A 104 -0.37 10.08 0.76
N LYS A 105 0.46 11.06 1.12
CA LYS A 105 0.93 12.10 0.20
C LYS A 105 1.65 11.54 -1.04
N LYS A 106 1.66 12.33 -2.13
CA LYS A 106 2.38 12.00 -3.38
C LYS A 106 3.13 13.24 -3.89
N GLY A 107 4.45 13.23 -3.77
CA GLY A 107 5.28 14.38 -4.14
C GLY A 107 4.81 15.62 -3.37
N THR A 108 4.38 16.65 -4.09
CA THR A 108 3.82 17.88 -3.50
C THR A 108 2.33 17.79 -3.15
N LYS A 109 1.62 16.73 -3.56
CA LYS A 109 0.21 16.54 -3.23
C LYS A 109 0.08 16.11 -1.76
N PRO A 110 -0.76 16.80 -0.96
CA PRO A 110 -0.95 16.50 0.47
C PRO A 110 -1.65 15.14 0.70
N TYR A 111 -1.77 14.75 1.96
CA TYR A 111 -2.56 13.58 2.37
C TYR A 111 -4.04 13.76 2.00
N SER A 112 -4.70 12.72 1.50
CA SER A 112 -6.16 12.75 1.31
C SER A 112 -6.84 12.42 2.64
N CYS A 113 -7.91 13.14 2.95
CA CYS A 113 -8.63 13.02 4.21
C CYS A 113 -10.10 12.65 3.98
N ASN A 114 -10.66 11.92 4.94
CA ASN A 114 -12.09 11.69 5.12
C ASN A 114 -12.57 12.42 6.37
N PHE A 115 -13.75 13.03 6.29
CA PHE A 115 -14.37 13.68 7.44
C PHE A 115 -14.81 12.63 8.47
N ILE A 116 -14.60 12.91 9.76
CA ILE A 116 -15.15 12.10 10.85
C ILE A 116 -16.02 12.98 11.74
N LYS A 117 -17.19 12.45 12.14
CA LYS A 117 -18.11 13.16 13.02
C LYS A 117 -17.56 13.35 14.43
N ASP A 118 -16.97 12.29 14.97
CA ASP A 118 -16.43 12.23 16.32
C ASP A 118 -15.41 11.08 16.45
N ASN A 119 -14.73 11.02 17.59
CA ASN A 119 -13.75 9.96 17.90
C ASN A 119 -14.35 8.56 18.07
N SER A 120 -15.69 8.42 18.07
CA SER A 120 -16.41 7.14 18.13
C SER A 120 -16.80 6.61 16.74
N THR A 121 -16.79 7.45 15.72
CA THR A 121 -17.17 7.08 14.35
C THR A 121 -15.99 6.48 13.56
N SER A 122 -14.76 6.63 14.08
CA SER A 122 -13.57 6.02 13.48
C SER A 122 -13.37 4.62 14.02
N GLY A 123 -13.39 3.60 13.16
CA GLY A 123 -13.10 2.21 13.56
C GLY A 123 -11.69 2.04 14.11
N TYR A 124 -10.74 2.79 13.53
CA TYR A 124 -9.32 2.74 13.84
C TYR A 124 -8.73 4.14 14.03
N ARG A 125 -7.67 4.27 14.84
CA ARG A 125 -7.04 5.58 15.16
C ARG A 125 -5.65 5.75 14.61
N ASP A 126 -5.03 4.69 14.13
CA ASP A 126 -3.75 4.69 13.46
C ASP A 126 -3.71 3.62 12.36
N PHE A 127 -2.54 3.52 11.73
CA PHE A 127 -2.32 2.64 10.60
C PHE A 127 -2.41 1.16 10.93
N ILE A 128 -1.98 0.74 12.12
CA ILE A 128 -1.97 -0.69 12.49
C ILE A 128 -3.41 -1.15 12.66
N ASP A 129 -4.20 -0.41 13.44
CA ASP A 129 -5.62 -0.71 13.63
C ASP A 129 -6.35 -0.71 12.27
N PHE A 130 -6.06 0.30 11.41
CA PHE A 130 -6.61 0.38 10.06
C PHE A 130 -6.32 -0.87 9.24
N PHE A 131 -5.06 -1.26 9.21
CA PHE A 131 -4.60 -2.33 8.34
C PHE A 131 -5.18 -3.67 8.78
N ILE A 132 -5.11 -3.95 10.08
CA ILE A 132 -5.63 -5.18 10.67
C ILE A 132 -7.14 -5.29 10.46
N GLU A 133 -7.93 -4.27 10.83
CA GLU A 133 -9.38 -4.36 10.72
C GLU A 133 -9.88 -4.45 9.27
N LYS A 134 -9.18 -3.81 8.34
CA LYS A 134 -9.64 -3.70 6.96
C LYS A 134 -9.15 -4.83 6.05
N PHE A 135 -7.96 -5.34 6.29
CA PHE A 135 -7.30 -6.26 5.36
C PHE A 135 -6.90 -7.60 5.99
N ALA A 136 -6.69 -7.66 7.31
CA ALA A 136 -6.33 -8.91 7.95
C ALA A 136 -7.56 -9.83 8.12
N ASP A 137 -7.32 -11.13 8.10
CA ASP A 137 -8.36 -12.10 8.41
C ASP A 137 -8.76 -12.03 9.89
N LYS A 138 -9.99 -12.46 10.21
CA LYS A 138 -10.49 -12.47 11.60
C LYS A 138 -9.64 -13.30 12.55
N ASP A 139 -9.01 -14.35 12.05
CA ASP A 139 -8.12 -15.27 12.77
C ASP A 139 -6.64 -14.94 12.56
N CYS A 140 -6.32 -13.74 12.07
CA CYS A 140 -4.94 -13.31 11.85
C CYS A 140 -4.13 -13.33 13.16
N GLU A 141 -2.99 -14.00 13.16
CA GLU A 141 -2.04 -13.95 14.26
C GLU A 141 -1.27 -12.62 14.19
N ILE A 142 -1.34 -11.81 15.24
CA ILE A 142 -0.58 -10.56 15.33
C ILE A 142 0.51 -10.74 16.36
N VAL A 143 1.77 -10.51 15.97
CA VAL A 143 2.95 -10.72 16.80
C VAL A 143 3.77 -9.45 16.85
N SER A 144 4.20 -9.05 18.05
CA SER A 144 5.02 -7.86 18.24
C SER A 144 5.98 -7.99 19.42
N ASP A 145 7.13 -7.34 19.32
CA ASP A 145 8.11 -7.12 20.39
C ASP A 145 8.15 -5.65 20.85
N LEU A 146 7.22 -4.82 20.36
CA LEU A 146 7.06 -3.41 20.74
C LEU A 146 5.96 -3.23 21.80
N ASP A 147 6.31 -2.66 22.96
CA ASP A 147 5.40 -2.46 24.09
C ASP A 147 4.16 -1.61 23.74
N GLU A 148 4.37 -0.53 22.98
CA GLU A 148 3.28 0.35 22.54
C GLU A 148 2.28 -0.37 21.64
N ILE A 149 2.73 -1.41 20.93
CA ILE A 149 1.89 -2.23 20.08
C ILE A 149 1.22 -3.32 20.90
N ILE A 150 1.96 -4.03 21.74
CA ILE A 150 1.42 -5.10 22.61
C ILE A 150 0.28 -4.57 23.50
N SER A 151 0.36 -3.31 23.93
CA SER A 151 -0.69 -2.67 24.74
C SER A 151 -2.00 -2.35 23.99
N LYS A 152 -2.06 -2.53 22.66
CA LYS A 152 -3.27 -2.31 21.86
C LYS A 152 -4.32 -3.40 22.09
N ASN A 153 -5.59 -3.03 21.90
CA ASN A 153 -6.73 -3.94 21.98
C ASN A 153 -6.91 -4.79 20.71
N LEU A 154 -5.87 -5.53 20.30
CA LEU A 154 -5.84 -6.33 19.06
C LEU A 154 -5.46 -7.81 19.29
N ASN A 155 -5.55 -8.33 20.52
CA ASN A 155 -5.15 -9.70 20.87
C ASN A 155 -3.74 -10.07 20.35
N ILE A 156 -2.77 -9.20 20.64
CA ILE A 156 -1.40 -9.32 20.13
C ILE A 156 -0.63 -10.33 20.97
N ARG A 157 0.04 -11.26 20.30
CA ARG A 157 1.00 -12.16 20.93
C ARG A 157 2.33 -11.41 21.14
N ALA A 158 2.64 -11.11 22.40
CA ALA A 158 3.94 -10.58 22.77
C ALA A 158 5.04 -11.60 22.42
N TYR A 159 6.10 -11.12 21.78
CA TYR A 159 7.32 -11.88 21.55
C TYR A 159 8.40 -11.41 22.52
N THR A 160 8.92 -12.33 23.32
CA THR A 160 9.81 -12.01 24.45
C THR A 160 11.10 -12.84 24.44
N ASP A 161 11.43 -13.50 23.32
CA ASP A 161 12.68 -14.25 23.22
C ASP A 161 13.85 -13.27 23.14
N GLU A 162 14.85 -13.46 23.99
CA GLU A 162 16.05 -12.62 24.05
C GLU A 162 17.14 -13.08 23.06
N SER A 163 17.03 -14.31 22.52
CA SER A 163 18.06 -14.92 21.68
C SER A 163 18.05 -14.37 20.26
N PHE A 164 16.85 -14.13 19.72
CA PHE A 164 16.63 -13.60 18.39
C PHE A 164 15.50 -12.58 18.42
N SER A 165 15.69 -11.43 17.78
CA SER A 165 14.60 -10.47 17.56
C SER A 165 13.60 -10.97 16.52
N LEU A 166 12.37 -10.44 16.50
CA LEU A 166 11.41 -10.72 15.42
C LEU A 166 11.99 -10.34 14.06
N TRP A 167 12.76 -9.26 14.00
CA TRP A 167 13.47 -8.83 12.80
C TRP A 167 14.37 -9.94 12.22
N GLN A 168 15.13 -10.62 13.08
CA GLN A 168 16.00 -11.73 12.69
C GLN A 168 15.22 -13.01 12.37
N LEU A 169 14.20 -13.34 13.19
CA LEU A 169 13.41 -14.55 13.03
C LEU A 169 12.70 -14.60 11.66
N PHE A 170 12.23 -13.44 11.19
CA PHE A 170 11.54 -13.30 9.90
C PHE A 170 12.47 -12.84 8.76
N ASP A 171 13.79 -12.77 9.01
CA ASP A 171 14.82 -12.38 8.03
C ASP A 171 14.47 -11.07 7.28
N LEU A 172 14.01 -10.06 8.04
CA LEU A 172 13.45 -8.83 7.46
C LEU A 172 14.50 -8.02 6.70
N THR A 173 15.78 -8.09 7.08
CA THR A 173 16.89 -7.50 6.32
C THR A 173 16.92 -8.05 4.89
N LYS A 174 16.91 -9.38 4.75
CA LYS A 174 16.92 -10.02 3.42
C LYS A 174 15.64 -9.73 2.64
N LEU A 175 14.50 -9.67 3.32
CA LEU A 175 13.24 -9.27 2.69
C LEU A 175 13.35 -7.85 2.11
N LEU A 176 13.86 -6.89 2.87
CA LEU A 176 14.11 -5.52 2.41
C LEU A 176 15.12 -5.46 1.26
N ASP A 177 16.22 -6.19 1.35
CA ASP A 177 17.20 -6.28 0.27
C ASP A 177 16.54 -6.79 -1.02
N ASN A 178 15.70 -7.82 -0.94
CA ASN A 178 15.04 -8.36 -2.12
C ASN A 178 14.04 -7.39 -2.77
N VAL A 179 13.24 -6.68 -1.97
CA VAL A 179 12.21 -5.76 -2.50
C VAL A 179 12.79 -4.45 -3.03
N THR A 180 14.04 -4.11 -2.67
CA THR A 180 14.75 -2.94 -3.20
C THR A 180 15.45 -3.20 -4.53
N LEU A 181 15.77 -4.47 -4.83
CA LEU A 181 16.39 -4.83 -6.10
C LEU A 181 15.42 -4.61 -7.27
N LYS A 182 15.94 -4.14 -8.41
CA LYS A 182 15.18 -4.04 -9.65
C LYS A 182 14.69 -5.39 -10.17
N VAL A 183 15.43 -6.46 -9.90
CA VAL A 183 15.17 -7.80 -10.44
C VAL A 183 14.50 -8.66 -9.38
N ALA A 184 13.38 -9.30 -9.73
CA ALA A 184 12.77 -10.37 -8.94
C ALA A 184 12.72 -11.66 -9.75
N TYR A 185 13.11 -12.78 -9.14
CA TYR A 185 13.16 -14.07 -9.83
C TYR A 185 11.82 -14.77 -9.79
N ILE A 186 11.45 -15.39 -10.91
CA ILE A 186 10.31 -16.30 -11.01
C ILE A 186 10.81 -17.75 -11.12
N LYS A 187 9.88 -18.70 -11.10
CA LYS A 187 10.20 -20.13 -11.25
C LYS A 187 10.93 -20.40 -12.57
N ASN A 188 11.59 -21.54 -12.64
CA ASN A 188 12.31 -22.01 -13.84
C ASN A 188 13.41 -21.05 -14.35
N GLY A 189 13.93 -20.17 -13.49
CA GLY A 189 15.07 -19.31 -13.78
C GLY A 189 14.74 -18.04 -14.57
N GLY A 190 13.45 -17.75 -14.81
CA GLY A 190 13.03 -16.46 -15.35
C GLY A 190 13.16 -15.34 -14.31
N ASN A 191 12.98 -14.10 -14.74
CA ASN A 191 12.92 -12.95 -13.84
C ASN A 191 12.04 -11.84 -14.42
N ILE A 192 11.62 -10.93 -13.55
CA ILE A 192 11.02 -9.66 -13.91
C ILE A 192 11.96 -8.52 -13.51
N VAL A 193 12.04 -7.49 -14.36
CA VAL A 193 12.83 -6.28 -14.11
C VAL A 193 11.87 -5.12 -13.94
N ILE A 194 11.88 -4.49 -12.76
CA ILE A 194 10.95 -3.42 -12.37
C ILE A 194 11.70 -2.09 -12.36
N GLU A 195 11.27 -1.15 -13.19
CA GLU A 195 11.85 0.19 -13.29
C GLU A 195 10.79 1.28 -13.17
N SER A 196 10.96 2.15 -12.17
CA SER A 196 10.08 3.29 -11.95
C SER A 196 10.62 4.54 -12.64
N THR A 197 9.76 5.23 -13.37
CA THR A 197 9.99 6.57 -13.91
C THR A 197 9.20 7.61 -13.13
N GLU A 198 9.26 8.88 -13.52
CA GLU A 198 8.44 9.94 -12.90
C GLU A 198 6.93 9.68 -13.09
N ALA A 199 6.53 9.20 -14.27
CA ALA A 199 5.13 9.09 -14.64
C ALA A 199 4.53 7.69 -14.41
N MET A 200 5.33 6.64 -14.64
CA MET A 200 4.86 5.24 -14.66
C MET A 200 5.95 4.25 -14.24
N THR A 201 5.55 3.02 -13.95
CA THR A 201 6.47 1.89 -13.76
C THR A 201 6.45 0.99 -14.99
N VAL A 202 7.62 0.60 -15.47
CA VAL A 202 7.78 -0.38 -16.56
C VAL A 202 8.31 -1.67 -15.98
N ILE A 203 7.74 -2.79 -16.41
CA ILE A 203 8.14 -4.13 -15.98
C ILE A 203 8.44 -4.99 -17.20
N ASP A 204 9.65 -5.52 -17.28
CA ASP A 204 10.09 -6.42 -18.35
C ASP A 204 10.15 -7.87 -17.85
N VAL A 205 9.73 -8.83 -18.69
CA VAL A 205 9.71 -10.26 -18.36
C VAL A 205 10.75 -11.03 -19.17
N ASN A 206 11.71 -11.63 -18.47
CA ASN A 206 12.76 -12.43 -19.06
C ASN A 206 12.58 -13.92 -18.80
N SER A 207 12.73 -14.72 -19.85
CA SER A 207 12.92 -16.16 -19.72
C SER A 207 14.35 -16.49 -19.27
N GLY A 208 14.52 -17.55 -18.46
CA GLY A 208 15.82 -17.90 -17.90
C GLY A 208 16.85 -18.35 -18.94
N LYS A 209 18.14 -18.10 -18.66
CA LYS A 209 19.30 -18.32 -19.57
C LYS A 209 19.48 -19.76 -20.10
N ASN A 210 18.85 -20.76 -19.49
CA ASN A 210 18.98 -22.18 -19.90
C ASN A 210 17.80 -22.69 -20.74
N GLY A 211 17.26 -21.87 -21.65
CA GLY A 211 16.21 -22.30 -22.58
C GLY A 211 14.98 -22.82 -21.83
N GLY A 212 14.41 -21.95 -20.98
CA GLY A 212 13.36 -22.24 -19.99
C GLY A 212 12.49 -23.44 -20.35
N LYS A 213 12.40 -24.41 -19.44
CA LYS A 213 11.57 -25.62 -19.57
C LYS A 213 10.05 -25.33 -19.62
N GLY A 214 9.62 -24.12 -19.96
CA GLY A 214 8.24 -23.67 -19.99
C GLY A 214 7.93 -22.82 -21.22
N SER A 215 6.67 -22.85 -21.67
CA SER A 215 6.19 -22.02 -22.77
C SER A 215 6.16 -20.53 -22.37
N PRO A 216 6.21 -19.59 -23.34
CA PRO A 216 6.03 -18.16 -23.07
C PRO A 216 4.79 -17.86 -22.23
N MET A 217 3.68 -18.56 -22.51
CA MET A 217 2.44 -18.46 -21.73
C MET A 217 2.65 -18.81 -20.25
N GLU A 218 3.32 -19.93 -19.95
CA GLU A 218 3.55 -20.34 -18.56
C GLU A 218 4.50 -19.38 -17.84
N THR A 219 5.53 -18.88 -18.53
CA THR A 219 6.42 -17.86 -17.98
C THR A 219 5.68 -16.55 -17.71
N ASN A 220 4.83 -16.09 -18.62
CA ASN A 220 4.00 -14.89 -18.42
C ASN A 220 3.01 -15.06 -17.26
N ARG A 221 2.41 -16.25 -17.11
CA ARG A 221 1.54 -16.56 -15.97
C ARG A 221 2.28 -16.43 -14.64
N GLN A 222 3.48 -17.01 -14.54
CA GLN A 222 4.33 -16.90 -13.35
C GLN A 222 4.82 -15.46 -13.12
N ALA A 223 5.12 -14.73 -14.19
CA ALA A 223 5.49 -13.32 -14.12
C ALA A 223 4.34 -12.47 -13.57
N LEU A 224 3.11 -12.66 -14.03
CA LEU A 224 1.94 -11.92 -13.55
C LEU A 224 1.68 -12.17 -12.05
N GLU A 225 1.83 -13.41 -11.57
CA GLU A 225 1.75 -13.73 -10.13
C GLU A 225 2.81 -12.98 -9.31
N GLU A 226 4.07 -12.98 -9.79
CA GLU A 226 5.17 -12.32 -9.09
C GLU A 226 5.06 -10.79 -9.18
N ILE A 227 4.62 -10.24 -10.31
CA ILE A 227 4.35 -8.81 -10.48
C ILE A 227 3.30 -8.37 -9.46
N ALA A 228 2.19 -9.09 -9.33
CA ALA A 228 1.16 -8.77 -8.34
C ALA A 228 1.73 -8.74 -6.91
N ALA A 229 2.56 -9.73 -6.55
CA ALA A 229 3.24 -9.78 -5.26
C ALA A 229 4.21 -8.60 -5.06
N GLN A 230 5.08 -8.31 -6.04
CA GLN A 230 6.06 -7.22 -5.95
C GLN A 230 5.41 -5.84 -5.90
N LEU A 231 4.31 -5.62 -6.61
CA LEU A 231 3.57 -4.34 -6.56
C LEU A 231 2.98 -4.08 -5.17
N ARG A 232 2.51 -5.12 -4.48
CA ARG A 232 2.08 -5.03 -3.08
C ARG A 232 3.24 -4.84 -2.12
N LEU A 233 4.24 -5.72 -2.18
CA LEU A 233 5.43 -5.69 -1.34
C LEU A 233 6.17 -4.35 -1.41
N ARG A 234 6.19 -3.70 -2.56
CA ARG A 234 6.87 -2.41 -2.77
C ARG A 234 5.94 -1.20 -2.66
N SER A 235 4.64 -1.43 -2.48
CA SER A 235 3.59 -0.40 -2.54
C SER A 235 3.66 0.48 -3.82
N ILE A 236 3.98 -0.14 -4.97
CA ILE A 236 4.02 0.53 -6.28
C ILE A 236 2.58 0.81 -6.75
N SER A 237 2.35 2.01 -7.28
CA SER A 237 1.01 2.48 -7.69
C SER A 237 1.11 3.46 -8.86
N GLY A 238 -0.02 3.72 -9.51
CA GLY A 238 -0.12 4.56 -10.70
C GLY A 238 -0.23 3.73 -11.98
N ILE A 239 0.27 4.30 -13.07
CA ILE A 239 0.32 3.65 -14.38
C ILE A 239 1.47 2.65 -14.37
N ILE A 240 1.20 1.43 -14.81
CA ILE A 240 2.19 0.36 -14.88
C ILE A 240 2.05 -0.32 -16.25
N ILE A 241 3.18 -0.46 -16.94
CA ILE A 241 3.27 -1.08 -18.26
C ILE A 241 4.11 -2.34 -18.12
N ILE A 242 3.62 -3.47 -18.64
CA ILE A 242 4.27 -4.77 -18.53
C ILE A 242 4.60 -5.28 -19.94
N ASP A 243 5.88 -5.47 -20.24
CA ASP A 243 6.36 -6.14 -21.46
C ASP A 243 6.47 -7.64 -21.20
N LEU A 244 5.41 -8.35 -21.57
CA LEU A 244 5.33 -9.81 -21.47
C LEU A 244 6.02 -10.47 -22.67
N LEU A 245 6.44 -11.73 -22.52
CA LEU A 245 6.94 -12.52 -23.64
C LEU A 245 5.86 -12.60 -24.73
N LYS A 246 6.28 -12.51 -26.00
CA LYS A 246 5.36 -12.52 -27.14
C LYS A 246 4.57 -13.83 -27.22
N VAL A 247 3.26 -13.69 -27.40
CA VAL A 247 2.29 -14.78 -27.56
C VAL A 247 1.32 -14.44 -28.70
N SER A 248 0.45 -15.36 -29.08
CA SER A 248 -0.61 -15.07 -30.06
C SER A 248 -1.71 -14.16 -29.48
N ASN A 249 -2.49 -13.47 -30.32
CA ASN A 249 -3.58 -12.60 -29.85
C ASN A 249 -4.61 -13.36 -28.98
N LYS A 250 -4.91 -14.62 -29.31
CA LYS A 250 -5.81 -15.47 -28.50
C LYS A 250 -5.24 -15.77 -27.10
N GLU A 251 -3.92 -15.77 -26.99
CA GLU A 251 -3.21 -15.95 -25.73
C GLU A 251 -3.13 -14.66 -24.92
N GLU A 252 -3.07 -13.49 -25.58
CA GLU A 252 -3.21 -12.18 -24.90
C GLU A 252 -4.54 -12.07 -24.15
N ASP A 253 -5.66 -12.46 -24.78
CA ASP A 253 -6.97 -12.48 -24.11
C ASP A 253 -6.96 -13.34 -22.84
N LYS A 254 -6.26 -14.48 -22.88
CA LYS A 254 -6.10 -15.34 -21.70
C LYS A 254 -5.20 -14.70 -20.65
N LEU A 255 -4.14 -14.00 -21.05
CA LEU A 255 -3.26 -13.28 -20.13
C LEU A 255 -3.98 -12.16 -19.39
N ILE A 256 -4.97 -11.51 -20.01
CA ILE A 256 -5.84 -10.53 -19.33
C ILE A 256 -6.60 -11.19 -18.18
N GLU A 257 -7.21 -12.36 -18.41
CA GLU A 257 -7.93 -13.08 -17.37
C GLU A 257 -7.00 -13.60 -16.27
N ILE A 258 -5.82 -14.08 -16.63
CA ILE A 258 -4.78 -14.47 -15.67
C ILE A 258 -4.33 -13.27 -14.83
N ALA A 259 -4.14 -12.10 -15.44
CA ALA A 259 -3.80 -10.88 -14.72
C ALA A 259 -4.92 -10.49 -13.74
N LYS A 260 -6.18 -10.50 -14.18
CA LYS A 260 -7.32 -10.24 -13.29
C LYS A 260 -7.33 -11.18 -12.08
N ASP A 261 -7.07 -12.48 -12.28
CA ASP A 261 -6.99 -13.44 -11.17
C ASP A 261 -5.79 -13.17 -10.26
N ALA A 262 -4.61 -12.86 -10.82
CA ALA A 262 -3.41 -12.56 -10.03
C ALA A 262 -3.58 -11.31 -9.16
N PHE A 263 -4.33 -10.31 -9.63
CA PHE A 263 -4.58 -9.05 -8.92
C PHE A 263 -5.86 -9.02 -8.08
N LYS A 264 -6.67 -10.09 -8.07
CA LYS A 264 -7.99 -10.09 -7.44
C LYS A 264 -7.98 -9.78 -5.94
N ASP A 265 -6.87 -10.12 -5.28
CA ASP A 265 -6.67 -10.00 -3.83
C ASP A 265 -5.76 -8.83 -3.47
N ASP A 266 -5.52 -7.91 -4.41
CA ASP A 266 -4.80 -6.67 -4.12
C ASP A 266 -5.65 -5.77 -3.22
N TYR A 267 -5.06 -5.24 -2.15
CA TYR A 267 -5.74 -4.31 -1.25
C TYR A 267 -6.08 -2.97 -1.92
N SER A 268 -5.43 -2.66 -3.04
CA SER A 268 -5.69 -1.47 -3.88
C SER A 268 -6.54 -1.84 -5.08
N ASN A 269 -7.35 -0.89 -5.56
CA ASN A 269 -8.08 -1.09 -6.81
C ASN A 269 -7.10 -1.16 -7.99
N VAL A 270 -7.05 -2.33 -8.64
CA VAL A 270 -6.29 -2.57 -9.87
C VAL A 270 -7.24 -2.65 -11.05
N THR A 271 -6.92 -1.94 -12.12
CA THR A 271 -7.64 -2.01 -13.40
C THR A 271 -6.70 -2.53 -14.46
N ILE A 272 -7.09 -3.63 -15.11
CA ILE A 272 -6.40 -4.21 -16.26
C ILE A 272 -7.06 -3.63 -17.52
N HIS A 273 -6.34 -2.79 -18.26
CA HIS A 273 -6.88 -2.12 -19.46
C HIS A 273 -6.75 -2.97 -20.73
N GLY A 274 -5.87 -3.98 -20.70
CA GLY A 274 -5.59 -4.89 -21.81
C GLY A 274 -4.19 -4.66 -22.38
N PHE A 275 -4.02 -4.94 -23.67
CA PHE A 275 -2.76 -4.74 -24.39
C PHE A 275 -2.82 -3.50 -25.28
N THR A 276 -1.71 -2.77 -25.34
CA THR A 276 -1.48 -1.72 -26.34
C THR A 276 -1.31 -2.31 -27.73
N ASN A 277 -1.37 -1.44 -28.74
CA ASN A 277 -0.99 -1.80 -30.12
C ASN A 277 0.48 -2.26 -30.25
N LEU A 278 1.33 -1.99 -29.27
CA LEU A 278 2.73 -2.46 -29.23
C LEU A 278 2.88 -3.84 -28.54
N GLY A 279 1.78 -4.40 -28.04
CA GLY A 279 1.78 -5.68 -27.31
C GLY A 279 2.30 -5.56 -25.87
N LEU A 280 2.18 -4.38 -25.27
CA LEU A 280 2.46 -4.15 -23.84
C LEU A 280 1.17 -4.19 -23.04
N MET A 281 1.14 -4.88 -21.90
CA MET A 281 -0.04 -4.87 -21.02
C MET A 281 -0.07 -3.59 -20.18
N GLU A 282 -1.23 -2.93 -20.14
CA GLU A 282 -1.46 -1.72 -19.38
C GLU A 282 -2.33 -1.98 -18.16
N ILE A 283 -1.85 -1.56 -16.99
CA ILE A 283 -2.62 -1.62 -15.75
C ILE A 283 -2.54 -0.29 -15.00
N THR A 284 -3.56 -0.01 -14.19
CA THR A 284 -3.54 1.08 -13.21
C THR A 284 -3.81 0.53 -11.83
N ARG A 285 -2.93 0.84 -10.89
CA ARG A 285 -3.09 0.48 -9.47
C ARG A 285 -3.29 1.73 -8.63
N SER A 286 -4.42 1.82 -7.94
CA SER A 286 -4.74 2.99 -7.11
C SER A 286 -3.73 3.15 -5.98
N ARG A 287 -3.36 4.40 -5.68
CA ARG A 287 -2.44 4.69 -4.57
C ARG A 287 -3.22 4.79 -3.27
N LEU A 288 -2.80 4.00 -2.28
CA LEU A 288 -3.26 4.14 -0.89
C LEU A 288 -2.10 4.55 0.01
N PHE A 289 -0.98 3.86 -0.12
CA PHE A 289 0.19 4.01 0.73
C PHE A 289 1.37 4.60 -0.03
N SER A 290 2.31 5.17 0.71
CA SER A 290 3.62 5.50 0.18
C SER A 290 4.39 4.21 -0.15
N PRO A 291 5.19 4.20 -1.24
CA PRO A 291 6.19 3.18 -1.45
C PRO A 291 7.07 3.06 -0.21
N ILE A 292 7.67 1.90 -0.02
CA ILE A 292 8.65 1.72 1.05
C ILE A 292 9.83 2.65 0.76
N ILE A 293 9.91 3.70 1.57
CA ILE A 293 11.08 4.58 1.60
C ILE A 293 11.97 4.03 2.72
N LEU A 294 13.22 3.76 2.37
CA LEU A 294 14.27 3.27 3.26
C LEU A 294 15.23 4.41 3.61
#